data_AF-A0A192T6A6-F1
#
_entry.id   AF-A0A192T6A6-F1
#
_cell.length_a   1.000
_cell.length_b   1.000
_cell.length_c   1.000
_cell.angle_alpha   90.00
_cell.angle_beta   90.00
_cell.angle_gamma   90.00
#
_symmetry.space_group_name_H-M   'P 1'
#
loop_
_entity.id
_entity.type
_entity.pdbx_description
1 polymer ?
#
loop_
_entity_poly.entity_id
_entity_poly.type
_entity_poly.pdbx_seq_one_letter_code
_entity_poly.pdbx_strand_id
1 'polypeptide(L)'
;MSAFTLLTLKTMSDARGALTVMDGILPFPVVRSFWIYGADGYKRGGHRHHKTRQALVAISGSVMVLMDDGKAREEITLSSPDQCLLVEPRDWHEMTFGPGSILLVFASHGYDKDDYIDTPYERL
;
A
#
# COMPACT_ATOMS: atom_id res chain seq x y z
N MET A 1 -11.04 -5.61 -14.91
CA MET A 1 -9.64 -5.28 -14.52
C MET A 1 -9.72 -4.25 -13.42
N SER A 2 -8.84 -4.32 -12.42
CA SER A 2 -8.82 -3.33 -11.32
C SER A 2 -8.49 -1.95 -11.87
N ALA A 3 -9.11 -0.91 -11.31
CA ALA A 3 -8.76 0.49 -11.56
C ALA A 3 -7.40 0.89 -10.95
N PHE A 4 -6.90 0.11 -9.99
CA PHE A 4 -5.66 0.37 -9.25
C PHE A 4 -4.54 -0.58 -9.69
N THR A 5 -3.30 -0.10 -9.60
CA THR A 5 -2.15 -0.84 -10.13
C THR A 5 -1.59 -1.80 -9.08
N LEU A 6 -1.69 -3.10 -9.36
CA LEU A 6 -1.03 -4.15 -8.61
C LEU A 6 0.18 -4.66 -9.40
N LEU A 7 1.37 -4.54 -8.81
CA LEU A 7 2.61 -5.07 -9.35
C LEU A 7 2.91 -6.43 -8.72
N THR A 8 3.44 -7.35 -9.52
CA THR A 8 4.04 -8.60 -9.03
C THR A 8 5.54 -8.41 -8.93
N LEU A 9 6.06 -8.49 -7.71
CA LEU A 9 7.48 -8.40 -7.42
C LEU A 9 8.19 -9.70 -7.77
N LYS A 10 9.44 -9.58 -8.21
CA LYS A 10 10.28 -10.74 -8.49
C LYS A 10 10.60 -11.46 -7.19
N THR A 11 10.16 -12.71 -7.10
CA THR A 11 10.46 -13.59 -5.96
C THR A 11 11.25 -14.80 -6.43
N MET A 12 12.33 -15.11 -5.73
CA MET A 12 13.13 -16.31 -5.92
C MET A 12 13.02 -17.16 -4.66
N SER A 13 12.70 -18.45 -4.82
CA SER A 13 12.50 -19.35 -3.69
C SER A 13 13.30 -20.63 -3.86
N ASP A 14 13.87 -21.12 -2.76
CA ASP A 14 14.52 -22.42 -2.66
C ASP A 14 14.28 -23.05 -1.28
N ALA A 15 14.96 -24.17 -0.98
CA ALA A 15 14.80 -24.89 0.28
C ALA A 15 15.11 -24.05 1.55
N ARG A 16 15.75 -22.89 1.42
CA ARG A 16 16.11 -21.98 2.52
C ARG A 16 15.04 -20.90 2.77
N GLY A 17 14.05 -20.79 1.89
CA GLY A 17 12.98 -19.79 1.96
C GLY A 17 12.77 -19.02 0.66
N ALA A 18 12.21 -17.82 0.77
CA ALA A 18 11.91 -16.93 -0.35
C ALA A 18 12.60 -15.58 -0.20
N LEU A 19 13.07 -15.03 -1.30
CA LEU A 19 13.68 -13.72 -1.43
C LEU A 19 12.89 -12.93 -2.48
N THR A 20 12.19 -11.90 -2.03
CA THR A 20 11.47 -10.95 -2.89
C THR A 20 12.30 -9.69 -3.06
N VAL A 21 12.45 -9.22 -4.30
CA VAL A 21 13.22 -8.02 -4.64
C VAL A 21 12.30 -6.94 -5.21
N MET A 22 12.48 -5.72 -4.71
CA MET A 22 11.96 -4.51 -5.31
C MET A 22 13.13 -3.71 -5.88
N ASP A 23 13.41 -3.91 -7.17
CA ASP A 23 14.52 -3.28 -7.90
C ASP A 23 14.02 -2.70 -9.21
N GLY A 24 14.14 -1.38 -9.37
CA GLY A 24 13.77 -0.64 -10.58
C GLY A 24 12.29 -0.70 -11.01
N ILE A 25 11.43 -1.41 -10.27
CA ILE A 25 10.04 -1.65 -10.67
C ILE A 25 9.09 -0.52 -10.27
N LEU A 26 9.43 0.25 -9.23
CA LEU A 26 8.59 1.34 -8.79
C LEU A 26 8.70 2.52 -9.77
N PRO A 27 7.57 3.15 -10.15
CA PRO A 27 7.56 4.30 -11.05
C PRO A 27 8.01 5.61 -10.38
N PHE A 28 8.67 5.55 -9.21
CA PHE A 28 9.18 6.68 -8.45
C PHE A 28 10.40 6.27 -7.60
N PRO A 29 11.32 7.21 -7.29
CA PRO A 29 12.40 6.94 -6.34
C PRO A 29 11.86 6.80 -4.91
N VAL A 30 12.36 5.82 -4.16
CA VAL A 30 12.03 5.67 -2.74
C VAL A 30 12.84 6.65 -1.91
N VAL A 31 12.16 7.53 -1.19
CA VAL A 31 12.79 8.52 -0.29
C VAL A 31 12.59 8.11 1.18
N ARG A 32 11.50 7.42 1.48
CA ARG A 32 11.14 7.01 2.84
C ARG A 32 10.52 5.62 2.82
N SER A 33 10.82 4.82 3.83
CA SER A 33 10.10 3.59 4.14
C SER A 33 9.60 3.60 5.57
N PHE A 34 8.52 2.87 5.81
CA PHE A 34 7.98 2.64 7.14
C PHE A 34 7.17 1.34 7.13
N TRP A 35 6.88 0.79 8.29
CA TRP A 35 6.06 -0.40 8.41
C TRP A 35 5.04 -0.27 9.55
N ILE A 36 3.91 -0.93 9.39
CA ILE A 36 2.83 -1.00 10.37
C ILE A 36 2.67 -2.45 10.80
N TYR A 37 2.64 -2.68 12.11
CA TYR A 37 2.55 -3.99 12.73
C TYR A 37 1.81 -3.89 14.07
N GLY A 38 1.27 -5.01 14.56
CA GLY A 38 0.48 -5.04 15.81
C GLY A 38 -0.84 -4.27 15.73
N ALA A 39 -1.36 -4.07 14.51
CA ALA A 39 -2.61 -3.36 14.24
C ALA A 39 -3.77 -4.33 13.94
N ASP A 40 -3.65 -5.59 14.34
CA ASP A 40 -4.63 -6.65 14.05
C ASP A 40 -6.06 -6.24 14.48
N GLY A 41 -7.00 -6.32 13.54
CA GLY A 41 -8.40 -5.90 13.76
C GLY A 41 -8.64 -4.39 13.72
N TYR A 42 -7.59 -3.57 13.58
CA TYR A 42 -7.69 -2.12 13.47
C TYR A 42 -7.63 -1.63 12.03
N LYS A 43 -8.21 -0.43 11.84
CA LYS A 43 -8.13 0.35 10.61
C LYS A 43 -7.04 1.42 10.72
N ARG A 44 -6.33 1.66 9.62
CA ARG A 44 -5.31 2.70 9.46
C ARG A 44 -5.48 3.35 8.09
N GLY A 45 -4.79 4.46 7.82
CA GLY A 45 -4.99 5.22 6.57
C GLY A 45 -6.05 6.29 6.78
N GLY A 46 -7.08 6.29 5.96
CA GLY A 46 -8.16 7.28 6.01
C GLY A 46 -7.76 8.61 5.37
N HIS A 47 -6.93 8.58 4.33
CA HIS A 47 -6.44 9.78 3.66
C HIS A 47 -5.97 9.48 2.23
N ARG A 48 -5.79 10.55 1.47
CA ARG A 48 -4.98 10.60 0.25
C ARG A 48 -3.89 11.66 0.39
N HIS A 49 -3.08 11.86 -0.65
CA HIS A 49 -1.95 12.77 -0.63
C HIS A 49 -2.04 13.88 -1.70
N HIS A 50 -1.38 15.01 -1.46
CA HIS A 50 -1.17 16.00 -2.52
C HIS A 50 -0.08 15.55 -3.51
N LYS A 51 1.00 14.95 -3.00
CA LYS A 51 2.20 14.60 -3.80
C LYS A 51 2.72 13.19 -3.56
N THR A 52 2.62 12.69 -2.33
CA THR A 52 3.21 11.38 -1.99
C THR A 52 2.58 10.27 -2.82
N ARG A 53 3.44 9.46 -3.43
CA ARG A 53 3.11 8.16 -4.01
C ARG A 53 3.58 7.10 -3.04
N GLN A 54 2.82 6.02 -2.89
CA GLN A 54 3.18 4.93 -2.01
C GLN A 54 3.13 3.59 -2.73
N ALA A 55 3.90 2.64 -2.23
CA ALA A 55 3.89 1.24 -2.64
C ALA A 55 3.74 0.38 -1.39
N LEU A 56 2.63 -0.35 -1.30
CA LEU A 56 2.21 -1.14 -0.13
C LEU A 56 2.48 -2.62 -0.40
N VAL A 57 3.13 -3.29 0.54
CA VAL A 57 3.42 -4.74 0.50
C VAL A 57 3.09 -5.36 1.85
N ALA A 58 2.18 -6.34 1.88
CA ALA A 58 1.93 -7.14 3.08
C ALA A 58 2.99 -8.25 3.16
N ILE A 59 4.04 -8.03 3.96
CA ILE A 59 5.15 -8.99 4.09
C ILE A 59 4.84 -10.13 5.07
N SER A 60 3.78 -9.98 5.86
CA SER A 60 3.20 -11.01 6.74
C SER A 60 1.71 -10.75 6.89
N GLY A 61 0.93 -11.81 7.11
CA GLY A 61 -0.51 -11.74 7.28
C GLY A 61 -1.23 -11.26 6.02
N SER A 62 -2.35 -10.56 6.21
CA SER A 62 -3.15 -10.03 5.11
C SER A 62 -3.71 -8.66 5.46
N VAL A 63 -3.57 -7.71 4.55
CA VAL A 63 -4.12 -6.35 4.69
C VAL A 63 -5.11 -6.11 3.56
N MET A 64 -6.35 -5.81 3.92
CA MET A 64 -7.35 -5.35 2.96
C MET A 64 -7.23 -3.83 2.83
N VAL A 65 -7.08 -3.33 1.62
CA VAL A 65 -6.97 -1.90 1.31
C VAL A 65 -8.21 -1.49 0.53
N LEU A 66 -9.05 -0.68 1.17
CA LEU A 66 -10.11 0.04 0.46
C LEU A 66 -9.46 1.21 -0.27
N MET A 67 -9.60 1.25 -1.60
CA MET A 67 -9.04 2.27 -2.48
C MET A 67 -10.17 3.09 -3.13
N ASP A 68 -9.98 4.40 -3.23
CA ASP A 68 -10.93 5.34 -3.84
C ASP A 68 -10.20 6.51 -4.53
N ASP A 69 -10.27 6.61 -5.86
CA ASP A 69 -9.68 7.74 -6.63
C ASP A 69 -10.70 8.85 -6.96
N GLY A 70 -11.91 8.75 -6.41
CA GLY A 70 -13.05 9.63 -6.67
C GLY A 70 -13.89 9.21 -7.88
N LYS A 71 -13.48 8.19 -8.65
CA LYS A 71 -14.23 7.63 -9.79
C LYS A 71 -14.49 6.13 -9.61
N ALA A 72 -13.50 5.39 -9.15
CA ALA A 72 -13.56 3.97 -8.83
C ALA A 72 -13.42 3.74 -7.33
N ARG A 73 -14.04 2.67 -6.82
CA ARG A 73 -13.82 2.15 -5.46
C ARG A 73 -13.58 0.67 -5.53
N GLU A 74 -12.52 0.19 -4.92
CA GLU A 74 -12.23 -1.24 -4.88
C GLU A 74 -11.62 -1.63 -3.54
N GLU A 75 -11.95 -2.82 -3.05
CA GLU A 75 -11.25 -3.46 -1.94
C GLU A 75 -10.21 -4.42 -2.51
N ILE A 76 -8.95 -4.21 -2.16
CA ILE A 76 -7.82 -4.98 -2.65
C ILE A 76 -7.14 -5.66 -1.46
N THR A 77 -7.05 -6.98 -1.50
CA THR A 77 -6.36 -7.74 -0.45
C THR A 77 -4.92 -8.00 -0.85
N LEU A 78 -3.98 -7.52 -0.02
CA LEU A 78 -2.57 -7.90 -0.05
C LEU A 78 -2.35 -9.04 0.94
N SER A 79 -2.03 -10.23 0.45
CA SER A 79 -1.85 -11.42 1.29
C SER A 79 -0.59 -12.24 0.95
N SER A 80 0.26 -11.70 0.07
CA SER A 80 1.52 -12.32 -0.31
C SER A 80 2.62 -11.26 -0.45
N PRO A 81 3.87 -11.55 -0.02
CA PRO A 81 4.97 -10.59 -0.03
C PRO A 81 5.43 -10.17 -1.44
N ASP A 82 4.98 -10.86 -2.48
CA ASP A 82 5.24 -10.52 -3.88
C ASP A 82 4.18 -9.58 -4.48
N GLN A 83 3.10 -9.28 -3.76
CA GLN A 83 2.08 -8.32 -4.19
C GLN A 83 2.44 -6.91 -3.73
N CYS A 84 2.48 -5.97 -4.67
CA CYS A 84 2.74 -4.57 -4.38
C CYS A 84 1.65 -3.68 -4.96
N LEU A 85 0.86 -3.05 -4.10
CA LEU A 85 -0.17 -2.09 -4.51
C LEU A 85 0.44 -0.70 -4.61
N LEU A 86 0.33 -0.07 -5.78
CA LEU A 86 0.63 1.34 -5.93
C LEU A 86 -0.56 2.19 -5.47
N VAL A 87 -0.26 3.23 -4.71
CA VAL A 87 -1.20 4.24 -4.22
C VAL A 87 -0.70 5.58 -4.75
N GLU A 88 -1.40 6.10 -5.75
CA GLU A 88 -1.15 7.41 -6.34
C GLU A 88 -1.67 8.52 -5.43
N PRO A 89 -1.25 9.80 -5.61
CA PRO A 89 -1.59 10.86 -4.65
C PRO A 89 -3.10 11.04 -4.49
N ARG A 90 -3.86 10.89 -5.57
CA ARG A 90 -5.33 11.00 -5.56
C ARG A 90 -6.02 9.82 -4.86
N ASP A 91 -5.35 8.72 -4.62
CA ASP A 91 -5.96 7.50 -4.14
C ASP A 91 -6.16 7.59 -2.63
N TRP A 92 -7.39 7.88 -2.22
CA TRP A 92 -7.79 7.79 -0.82
C TRP A 92 -7.84 6.33 -0.43
N HIS A 93 -7.20 5.98 0.68
CA HIS A 93 -7.10 4.59 1.10
C HIS A 93 -7.33 4.40 2.60
N GLU A 94 -7.97 3.28 2.94
CA GLU A 94 -8.09 2.77 4.31
C GLU A 94 -7.68 1.31 4.35
N MET A 95 -6.86 0.95 5.32
CA MET A 95 -6.24 -0.37 5.47
C MET A 95 -6.81 -1.06 6.70
N THR A 96 -7.36 -2.27 6.51
CA THR A 96 -7.81 -3.15 7.60
C THR A 96 -6.84 -4.31 7.76
N PHE A 97 -6.26 -4.46 8.94
CA PHE A 97 -5.20 -5.43 9.22
C PHE A 97 -5.77 -6.74 9.75
N GLY A 98 -5.44 -7.85 9.10
CA GLY A 98 -5.70 -9.20 9.61
C GLY A 98 -4.70 -9.61 10.70
N PRO A 99 -4.90 -10.77 11.34
CA PRO A 99 -3.99 -11.27 12.37
C PRO A 99 -2.54 -11.42 11.88
N GLY A 100 -1.57 -10.98 12.70
CA GLY A 100 -0.14 -11.11 12.41
C GLY A 100 0.35 -10.28 11.22
N SER A 101 -0.41 -9.26 10.82
CA SER A 101 -0.10 -8.51 9.61
C SER A 101 1.05 -7.53 9.82
N ILE A 102 1.96 -7.50 8.85
CA ILE A 102 3.01 -6.49 8.74
C ILE A 102 2.92 -5.88 7.35
N LEU A 103 2.61 -4.59 7.30
CA LEU A 103 2.57 -3.83 6.04
C LEU A 103 3.83 -2.99 5.92
N LEU A 104 4.64 -3.25 4.90
CA LEU A 104 5.77 -2.42 4.51
C LEU A 104 5.31 -1.40 3.46
N VAL A 105 5.68 -0.13 3.65
CA VAL A 105 5.34 0.97 2.75
C VAL A 105 6.60 1.68 2.29
N PHE A 106 6.72 1.87 0.99
CA PHE A 106 7.72 2.75 0.36
C PHE A 106 7.02 4.02 -0.13
N ALA A 107 7.62 5.18 0.12
CA ALA A 107 7.06 6.47 -0.22
C ALA A 107 8.03 7.32 -1.04
N SER A 108 7.49 8.03 -2.02
CA SER A 108 8.27 8.90 -2.92
C SER A 108 8.75 10.20 -2.28
N HIS A 109 8.20 10.56 -1.11
CA HIS A 109 8.53 11.80 -0.40
C HIS A 109 8.82 11.56 1.09
N GLY A 110 9.56 12.50 1.67
CA GLY A 110 9.70 12.63 3.13
C GLY A 110 8.36 12.86 3.82
N TYR A 111 8.34 12.83 5.15
CA TYR A 111 7.13 13.14 5.90
C TYR A 111 6.80 14.63 5.81
N ASP A 112 5.55 14.92 5.46
CA ASP A 112 4.97 16.25 5.52
C ASP A 112 3.50 16.10 5.96
N LYS A 113 3.13 16.76 7.06
CA LYS A 113 1.75 16.71 7.59
C LYS A 113 0.76 17.42 6.66
N ASP A 114 1.22 18.42 5.92
CA ASP A 114 0.37 19.25 5.06
C ASP A 114 0.15 18.58 3.69
N ASP A 115 0.81 17.44 3.44
CA ASP A 115 0.60 16.60 2.27
C ASP A 115 -0.65 15.69 2.39
N TYR A 116 -1.31 15.66 3.55
CA TYR A 116 -2.45 14.80 3.81
C TYR A 116 -3.78 15.48 3.45
N ILE A 117 -4.67 14.70 2.82
CA ILE A 117 -6.08 15.04 2.64
C ILE A 117 -6.90 13.90 3.25
N ASP A 118 -7.44 14.12 4.44
CA ASP A 118 -8.21 13.12 5.21
C ASP A 118 -9.67 13.00 4.74
N THR A 119 -10.19 14.04 4.09
CA THR A 119 -11.57 14.09 3.62
C THR A 119 -11.81 13.10 2.48
N PRO A 120 -12.72 12.11 2.65
CA PRO A 120 -13.04 11.14 1.60
C PRO A 120 -13.72 11.84 0.41
N TYR A 121 -13.73 11.17 -0.74
CA TYR A 121 -14.49 11.67 -1.89
C TYR A 121 -16.01 11.61 -1.59
N GLU A 122 -16.71 12.69 -1.91
CA GLU A 122 -18.17 12.69 -1.91
C GLU A 122 -18.68 11.77 -3.02
N ARG A 123 -19.71 10.98 -2.70
CA ARG A 123 -20.39 10.13 -3.69
C ARG A 123 -21.82 10.64 -3.84
N LEU A 124 -22.17 10.95 -5.09
CA LEU A 124 -23.53 11.24 -5.52
C LEU A 124 -24.33 9.94 -5.64
#